data_AF-A0A3C0AB11-F1
#
_entry.id   AF-A0A3C0AB11-F1
#
_cell.length_a   1.000
_cell.length_b   1.000
_cell.length_c   1.000
_cell.angle_alpha   90.00
_cell.angle_beta   90.00
_cell.angle_gamma   90.00
#
_symmetry.space_group_name_H-M   'P 1'
#
loop_
_entity.id
_entity.type
_entity.pdbx_description
1 polymer ?
#
loop_
_entity_poly.entity_id
_entity_poly.type
_entity_poly.pdbx_seq_one_letter_code
_entity_poly.pdbx_strand_id
1 'polypeptide(L)'
;MLMNHLKFFQALSLFAVSLLVGCSGGATDTPELSQVTGKITMDGAPLTKASITFQPVSGSSSVGMTDETGEYVLAYNRNTNGAVPGKHTVRISKRGEAGSPNDTEDQVPVQ
;
A
#
# COMPACT_ATOMS: atom_id res chain seq x y z
N MET A 1 23.56 -64.13 -10.67
CA MET A 1 22.75 -63.24 -11.53
C MET A 1 21.75 -62.56 -10.61
N LEU A 2 22.06 -61.46 -9.92
CA LEU A 2 22.53 -60.14 -10.40
C LEU A 2 21.73 -59.64 -11.61
N MET A 3 21.24 -58.40 -11.52
CA MET A 3 20.31 -57.68 -12.42
C MET A 3 18.82 -58.01 -12.25
N ASN A 4 18.07 -57.16 -11.53
CA ASN A 4 17.27 -56.09 -12.17
C ASN A 4 16.24 -55.38 -11.28
N HIS A 5 16.05 -55.74 -10.00
CA HIS A 5 15.06 -55.03 -9.18
C HIS A 5 15.48 -53.61 -8.76
N LEU A 6 16.77 -53.27 -8.91
CA LEU A 6 17.30 -51.92 -8.67
C LEU A 6 16.70 -50.88 -9.63
N LYS A 7 16.17 -51.31 -10.79
CA LYS A 7 15.46 -50.42 -11.73
C LYS A 7 13.98 -50.21 -11.40
N PHE A 8 13.36 -51.12 -10.63
CA PHE A 8 11.98 -50.95 -10.18
C PHE A 8 11.87 -49.95 -9.03
N PHE A 9 12.88 -49.91 -8.15
CA PHE A 9 12.92 -48.95 -7.05
C PHE A 9 13.29 -47.52 -7.50
N GLN A 10 14.05 -47.38 -8.59
CA GLN A 10 14.40 -46.06 -9.16
C GLN A 10 13.24 -45.39 -9.91
N ALA A 11 12.26 -46.14 -10.40
CA ALA A 11 11.10 -45.56 -11.08
C ALA A 11 10.07 -44.96 -10.10
N LEU A 12 10.02 -45.45 -8.86
CA LEU A 12 9.08 -44.95 -7.85
C LEU A 12 9.59 -43.68 -7.14
N SER A 13 10.91 -43.45 -7.14
CA SER A 13 11.55 -42.31 -6.47
C SER A 13 11.47 -40.99 -7.26
N LEU A 14 11.14 -41.03 -8.56
CA LEU A 14 11.06 -39.83 -9.41
C LEU A 14 9.65 -39.23 -9.52
N PHE A 15 8.62 -39.90 -9.00
CA PHE A 15 7.24 -39.37 -9.03
C PHE A 15 6.89 -38.54 -7.78
N ALA A 16 7.69 -38.63 -6.71
CA ALA A 16 7.39 -37.99 -5.43
C ALA A 16 7.85 -36.51 -5.32
N VAL A 17 8.57 -35.98 -6.32
CA VAL A 17 9.17 -34.62 -6.25
C VAL A 17 8.35 -33.56 -7.00
N SER A 18 7.23 -33.91 -7.65
CA SER A 18 6.42 -32.94 -8.41
C SER A 18 5.27 -32.27 -7.64
N LEU A 19 5.09 -32.53 -6.34
CA LEU A 19 3.92 -32.03 -5.59
C LEU A 19 4.16 -30.73 -4.78
N LEU A 20 5.31 -30.07 -4.90
CA LEU A 20 5.65 -28.92 -4.06
C LEU A 20 5.77 -27.55 -4.77
N VAL A 21 5.41 -27.45 -6.05
CA VAL A 21 5.40 -26.15 -6.76
C VAL A 21 3.97 -25.75 -7.10
N GLY A 22 3.20 -25.49 -6.05
CA GLY A 22 1.82 -25.05 -6.15
C GLY A 22 1.48 -24.09 -5.02
N CYS A 23 2.32 -23.07 -4.79
CA CYS A 23 1.90 -21.91 -4.03
C CYS A 23 0.96 -21.11 -4.94
N SER A 24 -0.31 -21.54 -5.00
CA SER A 24 -1.38 -20.73 -5.57
C SER A 24 -1.58 -19.56 -4.60
N GLY A 25 -0.74 -18.53 -4.73
CA GLY A 25 -1.02 -17.21 -4.18
C GLY A 25 -2.36 -16.79 -4.76
N GLY A 26 -3.40 -16.87 -3.94
CA GLY A 26 -4.77 -16.55 -4.34
C GLY A 26 -4.75 -15.19 -5.01
N ALA A 27 -5.22 -15.15 -6.26
CA ALA A 27 -5.44 -13.90 -6.97
C ALA A 27 -6.51 -13.13 -6.19
N THR A 28 -6.10 -12.34 -5.21
CA THR A 28 -6.93 -11.26 -4.71
C THR A 28 -7.08 -10.28 -5.87
N ASP A 29 -8.28 -9.82 -6.19
CA ASP A 29 -8.56 -8.79 -7.20
C ASP A 29 -7.92 -7.41 -6.90
N THR A 30 -6.93 -7.39 -6.01
CA THR A 30 -6.14 -6.22 -5.63
C THR A 30 -4.99 -6.07 -6.63
N PRO A 31 -4.80 -4.88 -7.23
CA PRO A 31 -3.65 -4.64 -8.10
C PRO A 31 -2.34 -4.80 -7.32
N GLU A 32 -1.22 -4.88 -8.04
CA GLU A 32 0.10 -4.79 -7.42
C GLU A 32 0.24 -3.44 -6.69
N LEU A 33 0.60 -3.48 -5.41
CA LEU A 33 0.75 -2.30 -4.56
C LEU A 33 2.20 -2.18 -4.08
N SER A 34 2.69 -0.94 -4.05
CA SER A 34 3.94 -0.58 -3.41
C SER A 34 3.68 0.08 -2.05
N GLN A 35 4.47 -0.27 -1.04
CA GLN A 35 4.41 0.38 0.26
C GLN A 35 4.83 1.86 0.12
N VAL A 36 4.06 2.76 0.72
CA VAL A 36 4.34 4.20 0.73
C VAL A 36 4.26 4.71 2.16
N THR A 37 5.36 5.31 2.60
CA THR A 37 5.48 6.01 3.88
C THR A 37 6.19 7.34 3.68
N GLY A 38 6.06 8.25 4.64
CA GLY A 38 6.80 9.51 4.60
C GLY A 38 6.52 10.37 5.81
N LYS A 39 7.14 11.56 5.81
CA LYS A 39 6.97 12.58 6.85
C LYS A 39 6.59 13.90 6.20
N ILE A 40 5.59 14.58 6.75
CA ILE A 40 5.16 15.91 6.28
C ILE A 40 5.47 16.94 7.36
N THR A 41 6.06 18.05 6.94
CA THR A 41 6.37 19.20 7.77
C THR A 41 5.79 20.47 7.15
N MET A 42 5.43 21.43 7.99
CA MET A 42 5.03 22.79 7.62
C MET A 42 5.86 23.76 8.47
N ASP A 43 6.53 24.70 7.82
CA ASP A 43 7.42 25.69 8.48
C ASP A 43 8.48 25.07 9.41
N GLY A 44 9.00 23.90 9.02
CA GLY A 44 10.01 23.16 9.78
C GLY A 44 9.48 22.33 10.95
N ALA A 45 8.18 22.42 11.28
CA ALA A 45 7.54 21.61 12.30
C ALA A 45 6.77 20.41 11.69
N PRO A 46 6.66 19.26 12.38
CA PRO A 46 5.79 18.17 11.96
C PRO A 46 4.35 18.62 11.76
N LEU A 47 3.77 18.30 10.61
CA LEU A 47 2.37 18.61 10.35
C LEU A 47 1.52 17.43 10.80
N THR A 48 0.94 17.54 12.00
CA THR A 48 0.13 16.49 12.60
C THR A 48 -1.32 16.49 12.09
N LYS A 49 -1.96 15.32 12.08
CA LYS A 49 -3.39 15.13 11.73
C LYS A 49 -3.78 15.70 10.36
N ALA A 50 -2.83 15.73 9.43
CA ALA A 50 -3.09 16.09 8.04
C ALA A 50 -3.56 14.85 7.27
N SER A 51 -4.63 15.00 6.50
CA SER A 51 -5.10 13.97 5.58
C SER A 51 -4.28 14.01 4.29
N ILE A 52 -3.87 12.85 3.81
CA ILE A 52 -3.12 12.65 2.58
C ILE A 52 -3.95 11.79 1.63
N THR A 53 -4.01 12.18 0.36
CA THR A 53 -4.61 11.38 -0.71
C THR A 53 -3.66 11.31 -1.90
N PHE A 54 -3.37 10.10 -2.35
CA PHE A 54 -2.63 9.81 -3.58
C PHE A 54 -3.65 9.33 -4.62
N GLN A 55 -3.94 10.17 -5.61
CA GLN A 55 -4.84 9.86 -6.71
C GLN A 55 -4.01 9.42 -7.93
N PRO A 56 -4.01 8.14 -8.31
CA PRO A 56 -3.33 7.71 -9.52
C PRO A 56 -4.04 8.23 -10.78
N VAL A 57 -3.32 8.24 -11.90
CA VAL A 57 -3.92 8.46 -13.23
C VAL A 57 -4.97 7.39 -13.58
N SER A 58 -4.79 6.16 -13.09
CA SER A 58 -5.73 5.05 -13.26
C SER A 58 -5.71 4.14 -12.03
N GLY A 59 -6.87 3.66 -11.60
CA GLY A 59 -7.04 2.85 -10.40
C GLY A 59 -7.58 3.64 -9.20
N SER A 60 -7.64 2.98 -8.04
CA SER A 60 -8.18 3.57 -6.81
C SER A 60 -7.13 4.39 -6.07
N SER A 61 -7.61 5.42 -5.37
CA SER A 61 -6.76 6.27 -4.54
C SER A 61 -6.35 5.60 -3.25
N SER A 62 -5.16 5.96 -2.78
CA SER A 62 -4.70 5.60 -1.44
C SER A 62 -4.76 6.81 -0.52
N VAL A 63 -5.07 6.57 0.75
CA VAL A 63 -5.24 7.62 1.76
C VAL A 63 -4.38 7.36 2.98
N GLY A 64 -3.98 8.42 3.67
CA GLY A 64 -3.25 8.34 4.93
C GLY A 64 -3.56 9.54 5.81
N MET A 65 -3.12 9.47 7.06
CA MET A 65 -3.15 10.60 7.97
C MET A 65 -1.82 10.67 8.71
N THR A 66 -1.27 11.88 8.87
CA THR A 66 -0.06 12.05 9.66
C THR A 66 -0.33 11.87 11.15
N ASP A 67 0.62 11.25 11.84
CA ASP A 67 0.64 11.15 13.29
C ASP A 67 1.22 12.41 13.97
N GLU A 68 1.45 12.34 15.28
CA GLU A 68 2.01 13.44 16.08
C GLU A 68 3.48 13.77 15.73
N THR A 69 4.18 12.87 15.02
CA THR A 69 5.54 13.08 14.51
C THR A 69 5.56 13.54 13.05
N GLY A 70 4.38 13.69 12.44
CA GLY A 70 4.21 14.05 11.03
C GLY A 70 4.37 12.87 10.07
N GLU A 71 4.54 11.64 10.57
CA GLU A 71 4.75 10.44 9.76
C GLU A 71 3.42 9.85 9.29
N TYR A 72 3.41 9.25 8.10
CA TYR A 72 2.24 8.60 7.54
C TYR A 72 2.59 7.29 6.83
N VAL A 73 1.57 6.42 6.73
CA VAL A 73 1.53 5.23 5.89
C VAL A 73 0.27 5.33 5.02
N LEU A 74 0.38 5.04 3.73
CA LEU A 74 -0.81 5.02 2.86
C LEU A 74 -1.53 3.67 2.93
N ALA A 75 -2.86 3.75 2.99
CA ALA A 75 -3.78 2.63 2.85
C ALA A 75 -4.47 2.69 1.48
N TYR A 76 -4.40 1.61 0.71
CA TYR A 76 -5.13 1.46 -0.56
C TYR A 76 -6.60 1.08 -0.30
N ASN A 77 -6.83 0.23 0.69
CA ASN A 77 -8.17 -0.14 1.16
C ASN A 77 -8.12 -0.45 2.67
N ARG A 78 -9.25 -0.87 3.24
CA ARG A 78 -9.36 -1.14 4.69
C ARG A 78 -8.40 -2.23 5.22
N ASN A 79 -7.95 -3.12 4.35
CA ASN A 79 -7.18 -4.31 4.72
C ASN A 79 -5.75 -4.29 4.17
N THR A 80 -5.42 -3.33 3.29
CA THR A 80 -4.18 -3.36 2.50
C THR A 80 -3.54 -1.99 2.41
N ASN A 81 -2.27 -1.93 2.80
CA ASN A 81 -1.45 -0.73 2.71
C ASN A 81 -0.77 -0.62 1.34
N GLY A 82 -0.42 0.61 0.99
CA GLY A 82 0.32 0.95 -0.22
C GLY A 82 -0.48 1.76 -1.21
N ALA A 83 0.09 1.91 -2.40
CA ALA A 83 -0.51 2.56 -3.54
C ALA A 83 -0.11 1.83 -4.82
N VAL A 84 -0.96 1.95 -5.84
CA VAL A 84 -0.61 1.45 -7.17
C VAL A 84 0.64 2.17 -7.70
N PRO A 85 1.61 1.48 -8.29
CA PRO A 85 2.77 2.14 -8.91
C PRO A 85 2.37 3.08 -10.04
N GLY A 86 3.10 4.19 -10.20
CA GLY A 86 2.92 5.11 -11.33
C GLY A 86 2.79 6.57 -10.94
N LYS A 87 2.17 7.37 -11.82
CA LYS A 87 1.97 8.81 -11.59
C LYS A 87 0.74 9.06 -10.72
N HIS A 88 0.90 9.92 -9.72
CA HIS A 88 -0.17 10.34 -8.81
C HIS A 88 -0.26 11.85 -8.71
N THR A 89 -1.48 12.36 -8.58
CA THR A 89 -1.74 13.69 -8.01
C THR A 89 -1.83 13.53 -6.49
N VAL A 90 -0.95 14.23 -5.76
CA VAL A 90 -0.93 14.17 -4.29
C VAL A 90 -1.66 15.39 -3.72
N ARG A 91 -2.59 15.14 -2.80
CA ARG A 91 -3.32 16.18 -2.06
C ARG A 91 -3.08 16.00 -0.57
N ILE A 92 -2.72 17.08 0.10
CA ILE A 92 -2.51 17.13 1.54
C ILE A 92 -3.39 18.24 2.07
N SER A 93 -4.20 17.95 3.07
CA SER A 93 -5.10 18.92 3.70
C SER A 93 -5.13 18.72 5.21
N LYS A 94 -5.07 19.80 5.97
CA LYS A 94 -5.32 19.80 7.41
C LYS A 94 -6.59 20.60 7.67
N ARG A 95 -7.51 20.04 8.46
CA ARG A 95 -8.69 20.81 8.91
C ARG A 95 -8.19 21.84 9.94
N GLY A 96 -8.64 23.09 9.81
CA GLY A 96 -8.42 24.12 10.83
C GLY A 96 -8.91 23.63 12.19
N GLU A 97 -8.16 23.93 13.24
CA GLU A 97 -8.57 23.61 14.61
C GLU A 97 -9.65 24.60 15.02
N ALA A 98 -10.78 24.11 15.52
CA ALA A 98 -11.90 24.96 15.93
C ALA A 98 -11.43 26.01 16.96
N GLY A 99 -11.43 27.28 16.56
CA GLY A 99 -10.98 28.41 17.39
C GLY A 99 -9.60 28.97 17.01
N SER A 100 -9.03 28.56 15.87
CA SER A 100 -7.83 29.20 15.34
C SER A 100 -8.17 30.58 14.79
N PRO A 101 -7.39 31.64 15.08
CA PRO A 101 -7.63 32.98 14.55
C PRO A 101 -7.52 33.08 13.01
N ASN A 102 -7.11 32.00 12.34
CA ASN A 102 -7.03 31.91 10.89
C ASN A 102 -8.30 31.34 10.22
N ASP A 103 -9.36 31.09 11.01
CA ASP A 103 -10.63 30.50 10.52
C ASP A 103 -11.67 31.55 10.09
N THR A 104 -11.34 32.84 10.14
CA THR A 104 -12.27 33.92 9.78
C THR A 104 -11.67 34.76 8.66
N GLU A 105 -12.41 34.81 7.55
CA GLU A 105 -12.23 35.66 6.36
C GLU A 105 -11.21 35.17 5.31
N ASP A 106 -11.63 35.20 4.03
CA ASP A 106 -10.82 35.04 2.81
C ASP A 106 -10.59 33.67 2.14
N GLN A 107 -11.47 32.68 2.30
CA GLN A 107 -11.58 31.58 1.31
C GLN A 107 -13.03 31.11 1.09
N VAL A 108 -13.93 32.02 0.71
CA VAL A 108 -15.15 31.63 -0.03
C VAL A 108 -15.05 32.31 -1.40
N PRO A 109 -14.71 31.59 -2.48
CA PRO A 109 -15.06 32.06 -3.82
C PRO A 109 -16.58 32.11 -3.86
N VAL A 110 -17.12 33.33 -3.99
CA VAL A 110 -18.53 33.51 -4.34
C VAL A 110 -18.66 33.06 -5.79
N GLN A 111 -19.19 31.85 -5.98
CA GLN A 111 -19.65 31.20 -7.21
C GLN A 111 -18.62 30.95 -8.33
#